data_AF-A0A6A6DA94-F1
#
_entry.id   AF-A0A6A6DA94-F1
#
_cell.length_a   1.000
_cell.length_b   1.000
_cell.length_c   1.000
_cell.angle_alpha   90.00
_cell.angle_beta   90.00
_cell.angle_gamma   90.00
#
_symmetry.space_group_name_H-M   'P 1'
#
loop_
_entity.id
_entity.type
_entity.pdbx_description
1 polymer ?
#
loop_
_entity_poly.entity_id
_entity_poly.type
_entity_poly.pdbx_seq_one_letter_code
_entity_poly.pdbx_strand_id
1 'polypeptide(L)'
;MFPFSRDHSFVGREDIMAELSDKRKQLASRNHIRLALVGLGGVGNPTRFEQGYRSIADKIPIPGREDPNADILQLVYAWLSDRRNGQWLMILDNADDDGVFFADDEDTAGTRQVSDLATYRRPLESLLPQTPNGSILVTSRNRIAAMNLVGQHGSIVQVGPMDEEDALALLKTRVPFGE
;
A
#
# COMPACT_ATOMS: atom_id res chain seq x y z
N MET A 1 -7.69 5.56 -7.50
CA MET A 1 -8.92 6.17 -6.95
C MET A 1 -9.32 5.29 -5.78
N PHE A 2 -9.63 5.85 -4.61
CA PHE A 2 -10.33 5.13 -3.54
C PHE A 2 -11.79 5.59 -3.57
N PRO A 3 -12.68 5.02 -4.40
CA PRO A 3 -14.07 5.43 -4.48
C PRO A 3 -14.92 4.38 -3.78
N PHE A 4 -14.70 4.18 -2.48
CA PHE A 4 -15.66 3.43 -1.68
C PHE A 4 -16.26 4.41 -0.70
N SER A 5 -17.57 4.63 -0.82
CA SER A 5 -18.34 5.32 0.20
C SER A 5 -18.16 4.59 1.53
N ARG A 6 -18.21 5.35 2.63
CA ARG A 6 -18.14 4.75 3.96
C ARG A 6 -19.21 3.66 4.06
N ASP A 7 -18.78 2.46 4.44
CA ASP A 7 -19.70 1.37 4.69
C ASP A 7 -20.37 1.61 6.05
N HIS A 8 -21.64 2.01 6.01
CA HIS A 8 -22.44 2.23 7.22
C HIS A 8 -22.86 0.92 7.89
N SER A 9 -22.68 -0.22 7.21
CA SER A 9 -22.87 -1.56 7.74
C SER A 9 -21.56 -2.22 8.17
N PHE A 10 -20.48 -1.45 8.30
CA PHE A 10 -19.23 -1.95 8.86
C PHE A 10 -19.46 -2.34 10.33
N VAL A 11 -19.09 -3.57 10.69
CA VAL A 11 -19.29 -4.16 12.01
C VAL A 11 -17.92 -4.47 12.62
N GLY A 12 -17.73 -4.06 13.86
CA GLY A 12 -16.56 -4.40 14.65
C GLY A 12 -15.29 -3.68 14.23
N ARG A 13 -14.15 -4.22 14.67
CA ARG A 13 -12.78 -3.76 14.36
C ARG A 13 -12.41 -2.41 14.95
N GLU A 14 -13.18 -1.90 15.92
CA GLU A 14 -12.83 -0.68 16.66
C GLU A 14 -11.49 -0.84 17.38
N ASP A 15 -11.18 -2.04 17.86
CA ASP A 15 -9.90 -2.43 18.45
C ASP A 15 -8.73 -2.27 17.46
N ILE A 16 -8.88 -2.80 16.24
CA ILE A 16 -7.89 -2.70 15.16
C ILE A 16 -7.70 -1.24 14.74
N MET A 17 -8.79 -0.47 14.63
CA MET A 17 -8.74 0.94 14.27
C MET A 17 -8.10 1.80 15.37
N ALA A 18 -8.35 1.48 16.63
CA ALA A 18 -7.70 2.11 17.77
C ALA A 18 -6.20 1.80 17.79
N GLU A 19 -5.82 0.53 17.60
CA GLU A 19 -4.43 0.10 17.54
C GLU A 19 -3.67 0.80 16.40
N LEU A 20 -4.28 0.86 15.20
CA LEU A 20 -3.70 1.56 14.05
C LEU A 20 -3.49 3.04 14.35
N SER A 21 -4.48 3.68 14.99
CA SER A 21 -4.41 5.09 15.37
C SER A 21 -3.30 5.36 16.39
N ASP A 22 -3.14 4.48 17.37
CA ASP A 22 -2.13 4.62 18.41
C ASP A 22 -0.72 4.36 17.89
N LYS A 23 -0.52 3.34 17.05
CA LYS A 23 0.76 3.13 16.36
C LYS A 23 1.11 4.31 15.47
N ARG A 24 0.14 4.89 14.76
CA ARG A 24 0.37 6.10 13.96
C ARG A 24 0.85 7.27 14.83
N LYS A 25 0.24 7.50 15.99
CA LYS A 25 0.70 8.55 16.94
C LYS A 25 2.11 8.26 17.45
N GLN A 26 2.43 7.01 17.79
CA GLN A 26 3.77 6.61 18.25
C GLN A 26 4.84 6.84 17.19
N LEU A 27 4.49 6.68 15.91
CA LEU A 27 5.39 6.94 14.78
C LEU A 27 5.43 8.42 14.36
N ALA A 28 4.55 9.28 14.89
CA ALA A 28 4.43 10.69 14.48
C ALA A 28 5.67 11.54 14.83
N SER A 29 6.49 11.10 15.79
CA SER A 29 7.79 11.72 16.10
C SER A 29 8.89 11.36 15.09
N ARG A 30 8.62 10.46 14.14
CA ARG A 30 9.60 9.97 13.17
C ARG A 30 9.57 10.78 11.87
N ASN A 31 10.68 10.66 11.13
CA ASN A 31 10.82 11.29 9.82
C ASN A 31 9.94 10.64 8.73
N HIS A 32 9.39 9.45 8.93
CA HIS A 32 8.35 8.94 8.05
C HIS A 32 7.52 7.90 8.81
N ILE A 33 6.27 7.70 8.38
CA ILE A 33 5.37 6.71 8.98
C ILE A 33 5.16 5.57 7.99
N ARG A 34 5.52 4.35 8.38
CA ARG A 34 5.18 3.11 7.68
C ARG A 34 4.44 2.18 8.63
N LEU A 35 3.23 1.81 8.24
CA LEU A 35 2.37 0.88 8.96
C LEU A 35 1.94 -0.24 8.03
N ALA A 36 1.71 -1.43 8.56
CA ALA A 36 1.12 -2.53 7.82
C ALA A 36 -0.07 -3.14 8.56
N LEU A 37 -1.13 -3.45 7.81
CA LEU A 37 -2.21 -4.34 8.21
C LEU A 37 -1.93 -5.73 7.63
N VAL A 38 -1.84 -6.73 8.49
CA VAL A 38 -1.61 -8.12 8.06
C VAL A 38 -2.84 -8.97 8.35
N GLY A 39 -3.51 -9.49 7.31
CA GLY A 39 -4.76 -10.24 7.41
C GLY A 39 -4.74 -11.60 6.70
N LEU A 40 -5.89 -12.27 6.61
CA LEU A 40 -6.00 -13.64 6.05
C LEU A 40 -6.51 -13.71 4.59
N GLY A 41 -6.90 -12.59 3.94
CA GLY A 41 -7.55 -12.61 2.59
C GLY A 41 -7.12 -11.49 1.62
N GLY A 42 -6.86 -11.83 0.34
CA GLY A 42 -6.61 -10.92 -0.80
C GLY A 42 -5.53 -11.39 -1.79
N VAL A 43 -5.78 -11.58 -3.09
CA VAL A 43 -4.77 -12.09 -4.06
C VAL A 43 -4.00 -10.95 -4.75
N GLY A 44 -2.73 -10.73 -4.39
CA GLY A 44 -1.88 -9.65 -4.92
C GLY A 44 -1.56 -9.81 -6.41
N ASN A 45 -1.49 -8.69 -7.15
CA ASN A 45 -1.06 -8.66 -8.55
C ASN A 45 -0.04 -7.52 -8.77
N PRO A 46 1.22 -7.83 -9.16
CA PRO A 46 2.29 -6.85 -9.38
C PRO A 46 1.98 -5.77 -10.43
N THR A 47 1.12 -6.05 -11.41
CA THR A 47 0.75 -5.07 -12.47
C THR A 47 0.09 -3.82 -11.89
N ARG A 48 -0.38 -3.86 -10.63
CA ARG A 48 -1.06 -2.74 -9.96
C ARG A 48 -0.12 -1.62 -9.50
N PHE A 49 1.16 -1.88 -9.24
CA PHE A 49 2.06 -0.86 -8.68
C PHE A 49 2.33 0.26 -9.69
N GLU A 50 2.84 -0.09 -10.86
CA GLU A 50 3.15 0.87 -11.93
C GLU A 50 1.89 1.62 -12.38
N GLN A 51 0.80 0.89 -12.61
CA GLN A 51 -0.50 1.48 -12.94
C GLN A 51 -0.98 2.45 -11.86
N GLY A 52 -0.69 2.16 -10.59
CA GLY A 52 -0.97 3.05 -9.45
C GLY A 52 -0.20 4.36 -9.54
N TYR A 53 1.11 4.30 -9.79
CA TYR A 53 1.94 5.50 -9.97
C TYR A 53 1.53 6.31 -11.20
N ARG A 54 1.25 5.66 -12.33
CA ARG A 54 0.72 6.35 -13.52
C ARG A 54 -0.62 7.03 -13.22
N SER A 55 -1.52 6.34 -12.50
CA SER A 55 -2.79 6.91 -12.05
C SER A 55 -2.63 8.08 -11.06
N ILE A 56 -1.56 8.11 -10.27
CA ILE A 56 -1.22 9.26 -9.44
C ILE A 56 -0.80 10.41 -10.36
N ALA A 57 0.15 10.17 -11.27
CA ALA A 57 0.62 11.15 -12.23
C ALA A 57 -0.53 11.75 -13.06
N ASP A 58 -1.58 10.96 -13.39
CA ASP A 58 -2.84 11.39 -14.03
C ASP A 58 -3.60 12.48 -13.27
N LYS A 59 -3.47 12.51 -11.94
CA LYS A 59 -4.31 13.34 -11.07
C LYS A 59 -3.60 14.54 -10.49
N ILE A 60 -2.27 14.54 -10.51
CA ILE A 60 -1.46 15.64 -9.98
C ILE A 60 -0.68 16.32 -11.10
N PRO A 61 -0.58 17.66 -11.08
CA PRO A 61 0.15 18.41 -12.09
C PRO A 61 1.66 18.25 -11.86
N ILE A 62 2.26 17.19 -12.41
CA ILE A 62 3.71 16.93 -12.32
C ILE A 62 4.42 17.54 -13.54
N PRO A 63 5.36 18.48 -13.35
CA PRO A 63 6.17 19.02 -14.44
C PRO A 63 6.99 17.91 -15.14
N GLY A 64 7.13 18.01 -16.46
CA GLY A 64 7.90 17.05 -17.27
C GLY A 64 7.13 15.78 -17.68
N ARG A 65 5.90 15.59 -17.21
CA ARG A 65 5.07 14.43 -17.53
C ARG A 65 4.63 14.34 -19.00
N GLU A 66 4.52 15.47 -19.68
CA GLU A 66 4.10 15.54 -21.08
C GLU A 66 5.16 14.97 -22.05
N ASP A 67 6.39 14.74 -21.59
CA ASP A 67 7.42 14.08 -22.39
C ASP A 67 7.08 12.58 -22.52
N PRO A 68 6.91 12.05 -23.75
CA PRO A 68 6.64 10.64 -23.99
C PRO A 68 7.72 9.69 -23.44
N ASN A 69 8.93 10.20 -23.20
CA ASN A 69 10.07 9.42 -22.67
C ASN A 69 10.29 9.63 -21.16
N ALA A 70 9.40 10.36 -20.48
CA ALA A 70 9.55 10.61 -19.06
C ALA A 70 9.44 9.31 -18.23
N ASP A 71 10.35 9.15 -17.27
CA ASP A 71 10.20 8.15 -16.21
C ASP A 71 9.12 8.64 -15.23
N ILE A 72 7.88 8.22 -15.48
CA ILE A 72 6.71 8.57 -14.68
C ILE A 72 6.88 8.14 -13.22
N LEU A 73 7.53 7.01 -12.96
CA LEU A 73 7.73 6.53 -11.58
C LEU A 73 8.67 7.46 -10.82
N GLN A 74 9.77 7.86 -11.45
CA GLN A 74 10.72 8.80 -10.86
C GLN A 74 10.10 10.19 -10.66
N LEU A 75 9.27 10.65 -11.60
CA LEU A 75 8.55 11.92 -11.48
C LEU A 75 7.60 11.92 -10.27
N VAL A 76 6.80 10.87 -10.10
CA VAL A 76 5.90 10.72 -8.96
C VAL A 76 6.69 10.61 -7.65
N TYR A 77 7.78 9.83 -7.62
CA TYR A 77 8.66 9.73 -6.47
C TYR A 77 9.21 11.09 -6.06
N ALA A 78 9.75 11.85 -7.02
CA ALA A 78 10.31 13.18 -6.77
C ALA A 78 9.24 14.15 -6.26
N TRP A 79 8.05 14.11 -6.85
CA TRP A 79 6.93 14.94 -6.42
C TRP A 79 6.50 14.63 -4.98
N LEU A 80 6.32 13.36 -4.62
CA LEU A 80 5.97 12.95 -3.25
C LEU A 80 7.08 13.24 -2.24
N SER A 81 8.33 13.26 -2.70
CA SER A 81 9.49 13.55 -1.86
C SER A 81 9.64 15.03 -1.53
N ASP A 82 9.03 15.92 -2.32
CA ASP A 82 9.07 17.36 -2.09
C ASP A 82 8.02 17.78 -1.03
N ARG A 83 8.51 18.27 0.10
CA ARG A 83 7.67 18.74 1.22
C ARG A 83 6.73 19.89 0.85
N ARG A 84 7.04 20.65 -0.20
CA ARG A 84 6.20 21.76 -0.68
C ARG A 84 4.87 21.26 -1.26
N ASN A 85 4.79 19.98 -1.63
CA ASN A 85 3.60 19.36 -2.20
C ASN A 85 2.59 18.87 -1.14
N GLY A 86 2.81 19.19 0.14
CA GLY A 86 1.86 18.95 1.21
C GLY A 86 1.89 17.53 1.76
N GLN A 87 0.92 17.22 2.63
CA GLN A 87 0.82 15.91 3.27
C GLN A 87 0.16 14.88 2.36
N TRP A 88 0.69 13.66 2.34
CA TRP A 88 0.13 12.57 1.56
C TRP A 88 0.11 11.24 2.32
N LEU A 89 -0.81 10.37 1.92
CA LEU A 89 -0.93 8.99 2.37
C LEU A 89 -0.94 8.09 1.13
N MET A 90 -0.03 7.12 1.10
CA MET A 90 0.00 6.05 0.09
C MET A 90 -0.50 4.77 0.73
N ILE A 91 -1.36 4.03 0.02
CA ILE A 91 -1.80 2.70 0.44
C ILE A 91 -1.26 1.69 -0.57
N LEU A 92 -0.35 0.82 -0.11
CA LEU A 92 0.13 -0.31 -0.87
C LEU A 92 -0.79 -1.49 -0.59
N ASP A 93 -1.79 -1.65 -1.45
CA ASP A 93 -2.76 -2.71 -1.27
C ASP A 93 -2.20 -4.05 -1.75
N ASN A 94 -2.36 -5.08 -0.92
CA ASN A 94 -2.15 -6.48 -1.28
C ASN A 94 -0.68 -6.84 -1.62
N ALA A 95 0.24 -6.33 -0.80
CA ALA A 95 1.68 -6.52 -0.91
C ALA A 95 2.12 -7.87 -0.31
N ASP A 96 1.71 -8.97 -0.95
CA ASP A 96 1.92 -10.35 -0.48
C ASP A 96 3.25 -10.97 -0.93
N ASP A 97 3.84 -10.45 -2.00
CA ASP A 97 5.00 -11.04 -2.67
C ASP A 97 6.22 -10.13 -2.53
N ASP A 98 7.20 -10.60 -1.75
CA ASP A 98 8.49 -9.93 -1.57
C ASP A 98 9.28 -9.78 -2.87
N GLY A 99 9.17 -10.76 -3.77
CA GLY A 99 9.88 -10.74 -5.06
C GLY A 99 9.43 -9.59 -5.96
N VAL A 100 8.22 -9.08 -5.78
CA VAL A 100 7.74 -7.90 -6.54
C VAL A 100 8.47 -6.64 -6.10
N PHE A 101 8.82 -6.52 -4.83
CA PHE A 101 9.39 -5.30 -4.27
C PHE A 101 10.90 -5.32 -4.14
N PHE A 102 11.51 -6.49 -4.00
CA PHE A 102 12.93 -6.66 -3.64
C PHE A 102 13.72 -7.53 -4.63
N ALA A 103 13.15 -7.94 -5.77
CA ALA A 103 13.92 -8.68 -6.77
C ALA A 103 14.95 -7.78 -7.47
N ASP A 104 16.20 -8.22 -7.47
CA ASP A 104 17.28 -7.65 -8.27
C ASP A 104 17.33 -8.31 -9.66
N ASP A 105 17.65 -7.52 -10.68
CA ASP A 105 17.68 -7.92 -12.11
C ASP A 105 18.83 -8.91 -12.46
N GLU A 106 19.63 -9.37 -11.50
CA GLU A 106 20.87 -10.10 -11.79
C GLU A 106 20.73 -11.59 -12.12
N ASP A 107 19.57 -12.23 -11.88
CA ASP A 107 19.50 -13.71 -11.87
C ASP A 107 18.52 -14.37 -12.86
N THR A 108 18.14 -13.73 -13.97
CA THR A 108 17.42 -14.47 -15.04
C THR A 108 17.76 -14.02 -16.45
N ALA A 109 19.00 -14.31 -16.88
CA ALA A 109 19.33 -14.49 -18.29
C ALA A 109 18.60 -15.72 -18.84
N GLY A 110 17.32 -15.59 -19.17
CA GLY A 110 16.57 -16.66 -19.81
C GLY A 110 15.06 -16.54 -19.62
N THR A 111 14.38 -16.07 -20.66
CA THR A 111 12.94 -16.26 -20.87
C THR A 111 12.00 -15.66 -19.82
N ARG A 112 11.88 -14.32 -19.79
CA ARG A 112 10.59 -13.69 -19.42
C ARG A 112 10.17 -12.72 -20.51
N GLN A 113 8.92 -12.89 -20.93
CA GLN A 113 8.25 -12.04 -21.90
C GLN A 113 8.39 -10.57 -21.47
N VAL A 114 8.64 -9.72 -22.46
CA VAL A 114 8.79 -8.27 -22.35
C VAL A 114 7.56 -7.70 -21.64
N SER A 115 7.69 -7.43 -20.34
CA SER A 115 6.79 -6.54 -19.62
C SER A 115 7.54 -5.24 -19.37
N ASP A 116 6.85 -4.10 -19.42
CA ASP A 116 7.41 -2.75 -19.18
C ASP A 116 8.21 -2.64 -17.86
N LEU A 117 8.03 -3.59 -16.94
CA LEU A 117 8.76 -3.72 -15.69
C LEU A 117 10.26 -4.03 -15.87
N ALA A 118 10.68 -4.62 -16.99
CA ALA A 118 12.09 -4.91 -17.30
C ALA A 118 12.95 -3.64 -17.56
N THR A 119 12.32 -2.46 -17.53
CA THR A 119 13.01 -1.16 -17.72
C THR A 119 13.50 -0.59 -16.38
N TYR A 120 12.93 -1.03 -15.25
CA TYR A 120 13.30 -0.55 -13.93
C TYR A 120 14.35 -1.48 -13.31
N ARG A 121 15.63 -1.17 -13.56
CA ARG A 121 16.82 -1.88 -13.01
C ARG A 121 16.96 -1.83 -11.48
N ARG A 122 15.96 -1.33 -10.76
CA ARG A 122 15.99 -1.15 -9.31
C ARG A 122 14.72 -1.76 -8.71
N PRO A 123 14.83 -2.38 -7.54
CA PRO A 123 13.67 -2.96 -6.88
C PRO A 123 12.61 -1.87 -6.57
N LEU A 124 11.33 -2.23 -6.55
CA LEU A 124 10.20 -1.28 -6.49
C LEU A 124 10.06 -0.61 -5.12
N GLU A 125 10.58 -1.22 -4.05
CA GLU A 125 10.66 -0.61 -2.72
C GLU A 125 11.44 0.71 -2.71
N SER A 126 12.44 0.84 -3.59
CA SER A 126 13.28 2.03 -3.73
C SER A 126 12.49 3.23 -4.25
N LEU A 127 11.35 2.99 -4.90
CA LEU A 127 10.41 3.99 -5.38
C LEU A 127 9.41 4.43 -4.30
N LEU A 128 9.47 3.90 -3.08
CA LEU A 128 8.61 4.30 -1.96
C LEU A 128 9.24 5.46 -1.19
N PRO A 129 8.70 6.71 -1.31
CA PRO A 129 9.30 7.87 -0.65
C PRO A 129 9.30 7.72 0.87
N GLN A 130 10.38 8.17 1.51
CA GLN A 130 10.50 8.22 2.96
C GLN A 130 10.65 9.68 3.40
N THR A 131 9.52 10.38 3.49
CA THR A 131 9.52 11.81 3.81
C THR A 131 8.61 12.15 4.98
N PRO A 132 8.91 13.24 5.74
CA PRO A 132 8.11 13.60 6.92
C PRO A 132 6.70 14.12 6.62
N ASN A 133 6.44 14.52 5.38
CA ASN A 133 5.09 14.85 4.90
C ASN A 133 4.32 13.62 4.37
N GLY A 134 4.96 12.44 4.38
CA GLY A 134 4.42 11.21 3.83
C GLY A 134 4.10 10.15 4.87
N SER A 135 3.07 9.36 4.58
CA SER A 135 2.77 8.13 5.31
C SER A 135 2.45 7.02 4.32
N ILE A 136 2.89 5.79 4.62
CA ILE A 136 2.58 4.61 3.82
C ILE A 136 1.86 3.61 4.72
N LEU A 137 0.71 3.13 4.26
CA LEU A 137 -0.03 2.01 4.83
C LEU A 137 0.08 0.83 3.87
N VAL A 138 0.62 -0.28 4.33
CA VAL A 138 0.70 -1.53 3.58
C VAL A 138 -0.46 -2.41 4.01
N THR A 139 -1.14 -3.06 3.07
CA THR A 139 -2.04 -4.18 3.38
C THR A 139 -1.41 -5.44 2.77
N SER A 140 -1.38 -6.52 3.53
CA SER A 140 -0.76 -7.78 3.10
C SER A 140 -1.39 -8.94 3.86
N ARG A 141 -1.28 -10.14 3.32
CA ARG A 141 -1.45 -11.40 4.05
C ARG A 141 -0.13 -12.02 4.44
N ASN A 142 0.94 -11.64 3.76
CA ASN A 142 2.27 -12.14 4.05
C ASN A 142 2.93 -11.23 5.09
N ARG A 143 2.98 -11.73 6.33
CA ARG A 143 3.62 -11.01 7.44
C ARG A 143 5.08 -10.68 7.16
N ILE A 144 5.82 -11.56 6.49
CA ILE A 144 7.23 -11.35 6.16
C ILE A 144 7.33 -10.21 5.14
N ALA A 145 6.52 -10.22 4.09
CA ALA A 145 6.54 -9.15 3.10
C ALA A 145 6.15 -7.78 3.68
N ALA A 146 5.13 -7.76 4.53
CA ALA A 146 4.77 -6.57 5.29
C ALA A 146 5.93 -6.06 6.16
N MET A 147 6.63 -6.95 6.87
CA MET A 147 7.80 -6.60 7.71
C MET A 147 8.91 -5.95 6.90
N ASN A 148 9.23 -6.53 5.74
CA ASN A 148 10.28 -6.01 4.86
C ASN A 148 9.92 -4.60 4.35
N LEU A 149 8.66 -4.39 3.95
CA LEU A 149 8.19 -3.11 3.42
C LEU A 149 8.11 -2.00 4.47
N VAL A 150 7.66 -2.30 5.69
CA VAL A 150 7.60 -1.30 6.77
C VAL A 150 8.97 -1.01 7.37
N GLY A 151 9.91 -1.96 7.24
CA GLY A 151 11.28 -1.86 7.74
C GLY A 151 11.40 -1.96 9.26
N GLN A 152 12.64 -1.91 9.76
CA GLN A 152 12.95 -2.04 11.20
C GLN A 152 12.22 -1.03 12.10
N HIS A 153 11.87 0.11 11.53
CA HIS A 153 11.28 1.25 12.23
C HIS A 153 9.77 1.39 11.94
N GLY A 154 9.17 0.45 11.21
CA GLY A 154 7.74 0.40 10.97
C GLY A 154 6.97 -0.28 12.10
N SER A 155 5.66 -0.34 11.96
CA SER A 155 4.81 -1.16 12.85
C SER A 155 3.80 -1.97 12.08
N ILE A 156 3.42 -3.12 12.64
CA ILE A 156 2.41 -4.02 12.10
C ILE A 156 1.22 -4.07 13.07
N VAL A 157 0.03 -4.09 12.50
CA VAL A 157 -1.24 -4.44 13.14
C VAL A 157 -1.69 -5.77 12.56
N GLN A 158 -1.88 -6.76 13.41
CA GLN A 158 -2.40 -8.06 12.99
C GLN A 158 -3.93 -8.00 12.96
N VAL A 159 -4.51 -8.25 11.78
CA VAL A 159 -5.95 -8.35 11.62
C VAL A 159 -6.33 -9.83 11.71
N GLY A 160 -6.80 -10.24 12.89
CA GLY A 160 -7.30 -11.59 13.13
C GLY A 160 -8.65 -11.86 12.44
N PRO A 161 -9.16 -13.11 12.52
CA PRO A 161 -10.56 -13.38 12.20
C PRO A 161 -11.48 -12.49 13.06
N MET A 162 -12.67 -12.25 12.55
CA MET A 162 -13.72 -11.56 13.31
C MET A 162 -14.17 -12.46 14.46
N ASP A 163 -14.49 -11.89 15.62
CA ASP A 163 -15.11 -12.67 16.69
C ASP A 163 -16.53 -13.11 16.30
N GLU A 164 -17.09 -14.04 17.07
CA GLU A 164 -18.38 -14.64 16.75
C GLU A 164 -19.53 -13.62 16.77
N GLU A 165 -19.51 -12.67 17.71
CA GLU A 165 -20.56 -11.67 17.87
C GLU A 165 -20.58 -10.72 16.67
N ASP A 166 -19.43 -10.16 16.33
CA ASP A 166 -19.24 -9.30 15.16
C ASP A 166 -19.55 -10.05 13.86
N ALA A 167 -19.14 -11.32 13.75
CA ALA A 167 -19.39 -12.13 12.56
C ALA A 167 -20.89 -12.40 12.36
N LEU A 168 -21.62 -12.70 13.44
CA LEU A 168 -23.07 -12.86 13.41
C LEU A 168 -23.79 -11.55 13.11
N ALA A 169 -23.33 -10.43 13.69
CA ALA A 169 -23.87 -9.11 13.40
C ALA A 169 -23.66 -8.73 11.93
N LEU A 170 -22.46 -8.95 11.40
CA LEU A 170 -22.17 -8.75 9.97
C LEU A 170 -23.07 -9.62 9.10
N LEU A 171 -23.23 -10.91 9.42
CA LEU A 171 -24.11 -11.81 8.67
C LEU A 171 -25.55 -11.30 8.64
N LYS A 172 -26.09 -10.85 9.77
CA LYS A 172 -27.44 -10.27 9.87
C LYS A 172 -27.62 -8.99 9.05
N THR A 173 -26.57 -8.18 8.92
CA THR A 173 -26.64 -6.97 8.08
C THR A 173 -26.63 -7.28 6.57
N ARG A 174 -26.05 -8.41 6.16
CA ARG A 174 -25.85 -8.76 4.73
C ARG A 174 -26.82 -9.77 4.19
N VAL A 175 -27.39 -10.61 5.05
CA VAL A 175 -28.38 -11.62 4.68
C VAL A 175 -29.72 -11.20 5.26
N PRO A 176 -30.68 -10.77 4.43
CA PRO A 176 -32.04 -10.56 4.90
C PRO A 176 -32.62 -11.92 5.29
N PHE A 177 -32.86 -12.13 6.58
CA PHE A 177 -33.68 -13.24 7.03
C PHE A 177 -35.13 -12.87 6.72
N GLY A 178 -35.72 -13.50 5.70
CA GLY A 178 -37.15 -13.40 5.44
C GLY A 178 -37.92 -14.05 6.60
N GLU A 179 -38.94 -13.35 7.09
CA GLU A 179 -40.05 -13.97 7.84
C GLU A 179 -40.93 -14.82 6.91
#